data_AF-A0A7J0AEW4-F1
#
_entry.id   AF-A0A7J0AEW4-F1
#
_cell.length_a   1.000
_cell.length_b   1.000
_cell.length_c   1.000
_cell.angle_alpha   90.00
_cell.angle_beta   90.00
_cell.angle_gamma   90.00
#
_symmetry.space_group_name_H-M   'P 1'
#
loop_
_entity.id
_entity.type
_entity.pdbx_description
1 polymer ?
#
loop_
_entity_poly.entity_id
_entity_poly.type
_entity_poly.pdbx_seq_one_letter_code
_entity_poly.pdbx_strand_id
1 'polypeptide(L)'
;MQIQGEIGYGKYTDNGWQKSHYSYYNSHVNLGGWYNYKRCFFRTKPSMPFSVTVGLQAAAQFAGITYWYDNKGKLYQTDNMSFKPIDLVDMLVIRPGDMYWKGNHVGAWDFNTRYLFSSGHQLKAYFQWLWEDGSGIGKLNGWDGLWGLEWNAPQPGPVSSAVVEVMTFMNQSGPLHYDPEDISGATMNNGNADGADNYYNNTWYNGYANYGMGIGSPMFPSPIYNLDGYTTAYVDNRFWGVSAGLNGLITSGLEYRVLGSYRRFFGTHFVPRSNPVHNVSAMIEADWRIRQVPGLSLKAQVAFDSGNSPYGNQTGALVGIRYSGIFNCKSRTYTPCVL
;
A
#
# COMPACT_ATOMS: atom_id res chain seq x y z
N MET A 1 -6.64 -2.32 -27.79
CA MET A 1 -5.78 -2.05 -26.63
C MET A 1 -6.46 -0.97 -25.82
N GLN A 2 -6.50 -1.06 -24.51
CA GLN A 2 -7.00 0.00 -23.63
C GLN A 2 -5.82 0.62 -22.91
N ILE A 3 -5.83 1.95 -22.79
CA ILE A 3 -4.90 2.71 -21.94
C ILE A 3 -5.72 3.43 -20.88
N GLN A 4 -5.24 3.43 -19.66
CA GLN A 4 -5.84 4.19 -18.57
C GLN A 4 -4.73 4.82 -17.75
N GLY A 5 -4.85 6.12 -17.49
CA GLY A 5 -3.89 6.83 -16.66
C GLY A 5 -4.62 7.81 -15.74
N GLU A 6 -4.00 8.09 -14.61
CA GLU A 6 -4.48 9.02 -13.61
C GLU A 6 -3.31 9.81 -13.07
N ILE A 7 -3.58 11.06 -12.72
CA ILE A 7 -2.65 11.96 -12.01
C ILE A 7 -3.46 12.65 -10.93
N GLY A 8 -2.90 12.72 -9.72
CA GLY A 8 -3.50 13.38 -8.58
C GLY A 8 -2.46 14.17 -7.80
N TYR A 9 -2.91 15.25 -7.17
CA TYR A 9 -2.13 16.00 -6.20
C TYR A 9 -2.94 16.17 -4.92
N GLY A 10 -2.24 16.18 -3.79
CA GLY A 10 -2.83 16.39 -2.49
C GLY A 10 -1.90 17.18 -1.59
N LYS A 11 -2.45 17.73 -0.51
CA LYS A 11 -1.68 18.34 0.56
C LYS A 11 -1.93 17.58 1.86
N TYR A 12 -0.86 17.30 2.59
CA TYR A 12 -0.98 16.71 3.91
C TYR A 12 -1.64 17.69 4.88
N THR A 13 -2.61 17.21 5.63
CA THR A 13 -3.37 17.98 6.63
C THR A 13 -3.13 17.50 8.06
N ASP A 14 -2.22 16.55 8.24
CA ASP A 14 -1.96 15.85 9.49
C ASP A 14 -0.91 16.53 10.38
N ASN A 15 -0.51 17.77 10.09
CA ASN A 15 0.47 18.52 10.87
C ASN A 15 0.16 18.53 12.38
N GLY A 16 -1.10 18.77 12.74
CA GLY A 16 -1.52 18.79 14.15
C GLY A 16 -1.38 17.42 14.81
N TRP A 17 -1.71 16.36 14.07
CA TRP A 17 -1.60 14.99 14.54
C TRP A 17 -0.13 14.57 14.72
N GLN A 18 0.73 14.87 13.74
CA GLN A 18 2.17 14.58 13.85
C GLN A 18 2.78 15.29 15.06
N LYS A 19 2.48 16.57 15.25
CA LYS A 19 2.99 17.33 16.42
C LYS A 19 2.54 16.79 17.77
N SER A 20 1.36 16.16 17.84
CA SER A 20 0.83 15.65 19.12
C SER A 20 1.21 14.20 19.42
N HIS A 21 1.61 13.41 18.42
CA HIS A 21 1.91 11.98 18.58
C HIS A 21 3.39 11.64 18.39
N TYR A 22 4.14 12.48 17.67
CA TYR A 22 5.57 12.27 17.45
C TYR A 22 6.34 12.46 18.77
N SER A 23 7.25 11.54 19.07
CA SER A 23 7.95 11.53 20.36
C SER A 23 8.92 12.69 20.55
N TYR A 24 9.43 13.27 19.45
CA TYR A 24 10.53 14.24 19.43
C TYR A 24 11.90 13.71 19.89
N TYR A 25 12.03 12.43 20.26
CA TYR A 25 13.31 11.81 20.65
C TYR A 25 13.89 10.88 19.57
N ASN A 26 13.35 10.90 18.34
CA ASN A 26 13.69 9.95 17.29
C ASN A 26 13.62 10.53 15.86
N SER A 27 14.72 10.50 15.09
CA SER A 27 14.72 10.82 13.65
C SER A 27 14.12 12.23 13.35
N HIS A 28 13.23 12.33 12.35
CA HIS A 28 12.67 13.57 11.86
C HIS A 28 11.14 13.56 11.78
N VAL A 29 10.60 14.77 11.62
CA VAL A 29 9.21 15.01 11.23
C VAL A 29 9.14 16.06 10.13
N ASN A 30 8.50 15.72 9.02
CA ASN A 30 8.13 16.64 7.94
C ASN A 30 6.71 17.18 8.19
N LEU A 31 6.53 18.49 8.03
CA LEU A 31 5.26 19.18 8.20
C LEU A 31 4.93 20.04 6.97
N GLY A 32 3.67 20.04 6.56
CA GLY A 32 3.17 20.84 5.45
C GLY A 32 3.56 20.31 4.07
N GLY A 33 3.93 19.03 3.99
CA GLY A 33 4.26 18.34 2.74
C GLY A 33 3.08 18.23 1.77
N TRP A 34 3.42 17.91 0.54
CA TRP A 34 2.53 17.68 -0.59
C TRP A 34 2.67 16.25 -1.08
N TYR A 35 1.67 15.83 -1.84
CA TYR A 35 1.52 14.49 -2.38
C TYR A 35 1.27 14.57 -3.88
N ASN A 36 1.89 13.69 -4.64
CA ASN A 36 1.57 13.39 -6.02
C ASN A 36 1.26 11.89 -6.16
N TYR A 37 0.28 11.55 -6.99
CA TYR A 37 0.04 10.19 -7.47
C TYR A 37 -0.04 10.20 -8.99
N LYS A 38 0.48 9.16 -9.63
CA LYS A 38 0.41 8.97 -11.07
C LYS A 38 0.41 7.48 -11.40
N ARG A 39 -0.37 7.09 -12.40
CA ARG A 39 -0.34 5.73 -12.93
C ARG A 39 -0.63 5.68 -14.42
N CYS A 40 -0.13 4.65 -15.07
CA CYS A 40 -0.45 4.34 -16.46
C CYS A 40 -0.51 2.83 -16.65
N PHE A 41 -1.65 2.33 -17.13
CA PHE A 41 -1.91 0.92 -17.38
C PHE A 41 -2.29 0.69 -18.84
N PHE A 42 -1.75 -0.39 -19.40
CA PHE A 42 -2.07 -0.92 -20.71
C PHE A 42 -2.76 -2.26 -20.55
N ARG A 43 -3.89 -2.44 -21.24
CA ARG A 43 -4.64 -3.71 -21.24
C ARG A 43 -4.84 -4.22 -22.66
N THR A 44 -4.53 -5.49 -22.87
CA THR A 44 -4.82 -6.20 -24.13
C THR A 44 -6.33 -6.44 -24.28
N LYS A 45 -6.80 -6.91 -25.44
CA LYS A 45 -8.24 -6.98 -25.80
C LYS A 45 -9.08 -7.69 -24.70
N PRO A 46 -9.83 -6.97 -23.85
CA PRO A 46 -10.49 -7.58 -22.69
C PRO A 46 -11.65 -8.50 -23.09
N SER A 47 -12.18 -8.34 -24.30
CA SER A 47 -13.21 -9.18 -24.90
C SER A 47 -12.75 -10.60 -25.28
N MET A 48 -11.43 -10.83 -25.36
CA MET A 48 -10.90 -12.16 -25.62
C MET A 48 -10.85 -13.00 -24.35
N PRO A 49 -10.88 -14.35 -24.43
CA PRO A 49 -10.76 -15.21 -23.26
C PRO A 49 -9.55 -14.87 -22.39
N PHE A 50 -8.40 -14.60 -23.01
CA PHE A 50 -7.17 -14.16 -22.35
C PHE A 50 -6.94 -12.66 -22.49
N SER A 51 -6.67 -11.98 -21.37
CA SER A 51 -6.27 -10.58 -21.36
C SER A 51 -5.17 -10.32 -20.32
N VAL A 52 -4.28 -9.39 -20.64
CA VAL A 52 -3.15 -8.98 -19.80
C VAL A 52 -3.27 -7.49 -19.55
N THR A 53 -3.08 -7.07 -18.30
CA THR A 53 -2.89 -5.68 -17.89
C THR A 53 -1.49 -5.54 -17.33
N VAL A 54 -0.75 -4.55 -17.81
CA VAL A 54 0.57 -4.19 -17.29
C VAL A 54 0.63 -2.68 -17.11
N GLY A 55 1.34 -2.21 -16.09
CA GLY A 55 1.67 -0.81 -16.01
C GLY A 55 2.40 -0.44 -14.74
N LEU A 56 2.52 0.85 -14.55
CA LEU A 56 3.28 1.45 -13.46
C LEU A 56 2.34 2.38 -12.69
N GLN A 57 2.47 2.34 -11.37
CA GLN A 57 1.99 3.39 -10.50
C GLN A 57 3.14 3.96 -9.68
N ALA A 58 3.06 5.25 -9.40
CA ALA A 58 4.05 5.98 -8.62
C ALA A 58 3.35 7.05 -7.80
N ALA A 59 3.91 7.32 -6.63
CA ALA A 59 3.56 8.42 -5.78
C ALA A 59 4.83 9.19 -5.40
N ALA A 60 4.66 10.44 -5.00
CA ALA A 60 5.72 11.21 -4.42
C ALA A 60 5.25 12.05 -3.23
N GLN A 61 6.10 12.20 -2.21
CA GLN A 61 5.96 13.20 -1.17
C GLN A 61 7.00 14.30 -1.41
N PHE A 62 6.58 15.56 -1.37
CA PHE A 62 7.47 16.68 -1.68
C PHE A 62 7.10 17.94 -0.90
N ALA A 63 8.04 18.87 -0.81
CA ALA A 63 7.90 20.14 -0.10
C ALA A 63 7.59 20.00 1.42
N GLY A 64 7.42 21.14 2.09
CA GLY A 64 7.23 21.20 3.54
C GLY A 64 8.51 21.56 4.29
N ILE A 65 8.47 21.45 5.61
CA ILE A 65 9.62 21.71 6.48
C ILE A 65 9.91 20.46 7.28
N THR A 66 11.14 19.97 7.21
CA THR A 66 11.60 18.82 7.97
C THR A 66 12.45 19.27 9.15
N TYR A 67 12.15 18.72 10.33
CA TYR A 67 12.84 18.99 11.58
C TYR A 67 13.45 17.69 12.10
N TRP A 68 14.75 17.69 12.41
CA TRP A 68 15.43 16.52 12.98
C TRP A 68 15.78 16.75 14.45
N TYR A 69 15.44 15.76 15.27
CA TYR A 69 15.67 15.78 16.71
C TYR A 69 16.64 14.67 17.12
N ASP A 70 17.54 14.98 18.04
CA ASP A 70 18.44 13.98 18.62
C ASP A 70 17.71 13.10 19.65
N ASN A 71 18.41 12.10 20.18
CA ASN A 71 17.89 11.20 21.22
C ASN A 71 17.64 11.88 22.58
N LYS A 72 17.85 13.20 22.69
CA LYS A 72 17.58 14.02 23.88
C LYS A 72 16.46 15.04 23.64
N GLY A 73 15.80 15.00 22.48
CA GLY A 73 14.73 15.92 22.16
C GLY A 73 15.19 17.27 21.64
N LYS A 74 16.48 17.43 21.31
CA LYS A 74 17.03 18.68 20.81
C LYS A 74 16.97 18.72 19.29
N LEU A 75 16.33 19.76 18.76
CA LEU A 75 16.38 20.11 17.34
C LEU A 75 17.84 20.40 16.95
N TYR A 76 18.38 19.65 15.98
CA TYR A 76 19.74 19.85 15.49
C TYR A 76 19.83 20.24 14.01
N GLN A 77 18.77 20.00 13.24
CA GLN A 77 18.70 20.37 11.82
C GLN A 77 17.28 20.75 11.43
N THR A 78 17.17 21.69 10.51
CA THR A 78 15.91 22.09 9.88
C THR A 78 16.16 22.32 8.41
N ASP A 79 15.30 21.76 7.57
CA ASP A 79 15.34 21.93 6.12
C ASP A 79 13.99 22.43 5.63
N ASN A 80 14.00 23.48 4.81
CA ASN A 80 12.82 24.14 4.31
C ASN A 80 12.71 23.95 2.80
N MET A 81 11.92 22.96 2.42
CA MET A 81 11.58 22.64 1.04
C MET A 81 10.27 23.35 0.67
N SER A 82 10.33 24.66 0.45
CA SER A 82 9.13 25.43 0.11
C SER A 82 8.56 24.99 -1.25
N PHE A 83 7.23 24.83 -1.30
CA PHE A 83 6.51 24.50 -2.53
C PHE A 83 6.74 25.55 -3.63
N LYS A 84 7.10 25.09 -4.82
CA LYS A 84 7.20 25.88 -6.04
C LYS A 84 6.25 25.29 -7.09
N PRO A 85 5.55 26.11 -7.90
CA PRO A 85 4.65 25.59 -8.94
C PRO A 85 5.32 24.62 -9.92
N ILE A 86 6.64 24.76 -10.17
CA ILE A 86 7.40 23.83 -11.02
C ILE A 86 7.48 22.42 -10.41
N ASP A 87 7.39 22.28 -9.09
CA ASP A 87 7.43 20.98 -8.40
C ASP A 87 6.27 20.08 -8.85
N LEU A 88 5.12 20.65 -9.22
CA LEU A 88 4.01 19.90 -9.80
C LEU A 88 4.43 19.19 -11.08
N VAL A 89 5.23 19.81 -11.93
CA VAL A 89 5.72 19.18 -13.16
C VAL A 89 6.85 18.21 -12.85
N ASP A 90 7.76 18.57 -11.95
CA ASP A 90 8.89 17.72 -11.58
C ASP A 90 8.43 16.39 -10.98
N MET A 91 7.38 16.37 -10.17
CA MET A 91 6.85 15.14 -9.57
C MET A 91 6.20 14.18 -10.58
N LEU A 92 5.91 14.62 -11.81
CA LEU A 92 5.41 13.71 -12.86
C LEU A 92 6.51 12.79 -13.40
N VAL A 93 7.77 13.21 -13.31
CA VAL A 93 8.91 12.46 -13.83
C VAL A 93 9.55 11.68 -12.70
N ILE A 94 9.66 10.37 -12.88
CA ILE A 94 10.45 9.51 -12.00
C ILE A 94 11.90 9.64 -12.44
N ARG A 95 12.74 10.25 -11.60
CA ARG A 95 14.17 10.45 -11.90
C ARG A 95 14.99 9.45 -11.09
N PRO A 96 15.81 8.61 -11.74
CA PRO A 96 16.79 7.78 -11.03
C PRO A 96 17.97 8.64 -10.56
N GLY A 97 18.54 8.29 -9.40
CA GLY A 97 19.79 8.85 -8.88
C GLY A 97 19.67 10.01 -7.91
N ASP A 98 20.80 10.31 -7.27
CA ASP A 98 21.04 11.13 -6.06
C ASP A 98 20.79 12.64 -6.22
N MET A 99 19.96 13.03 -7.18
CA MET A 99 19.26 14.31 -7.13
C MET A 99 18.16 14.27 -6.05
N TYR A 100 18.57 13.91 -4.82
CA TYR A 100 17.81 13.69 -3.57
C TYR A 100 16.89 14.85 -3.15
N TRP A 101 16.98 16.00 -3.82
CA TRP A 101 16.29 17.21 -3.42
C TRP A 101 14.87 17.37 -3.99
N LYS A 102 14.39 16.44 -4.82
CA LYS A 102 13.01 16.51 -5.39
C LYS A 102 12.12 15.35 -4.94
N GLY A 103 11.92 15.23 -3.63
CA GLY A 103 10.86 14.43 -3.02
C GLY A 103 11.21 12.97 -2.76
N ASN A 104 10.40 12.33 -1.91
CA ASN A 104 10.35 10.88 -1.75
C ASN A 104 9.50 10.29 -2.88
N HIS A 105 9.97 9.30 -3.63
CA HIS A 105 9.17 8.57 -4.61
C HIS A 105 8.93 7.16 -4.11
N VAL A 106 7.76 6.59 -4.42
CA VAL A 106 7.43 5.19 -4.13
C VAL A 106 6.50 4.70 -5.22
N GLY A 107 6.45 3.40 -5.50
CA GLY A 107 5.52 2.91 -6.51
C GLY A 107 5.53 1.40 -6.69
N ALA A 108 4.86 0.95 -7.75
CA ALA A 108 4.89 -0.44 -8.13
C ALA A 108 4.77 -0.65 -9.65
N TRP A 109 5.40 -1.72 -10.14
CA TRP A 109 4.99 -2.35 -11.40
C TRP A 109 3.86 -3.33 -11.11
N ASP A 110 2.75 -3.20 -11.83
CA ASP A 110 1.62 -4.11 -11.72
C ASP A 110 1.47 -4.94 -12.99
N PHE A 111 1.28 -6.24 -12.79
CA PHE A 111 0.97 -7.20 -13.83
C PHE A 111 -0.25 -8.02 -13.43
N ASN A 112 -1.22 -8.15 -14.33
CA ASN A 112 -2.42 -8.94 -14.11
C ASN A 112 -2.80 -9.68 -15.39
N THR A 113 -2.87 -11.00 -15.30
CA THR A 113 -3.42 -11.87 -16.35
C THR A 113 -4.81 -12.32 -15.95
N ARG A 114 -5.70 -12.44 -16.93
CA ARG A 114 -7.06 -12.94 -16.75
C ARG A 114 -7.38 -13.92 -17.87
N TYR A 115 -7.89 -15.09 -17.52
CA TYR A 115 -8.41 -16.09 -18.44
C TYR A 115 -9.89 -16.38 -18.12
N LEU A 116 -10.75 -16.31 -19.13
CA LEU A 116 -12.18 -16.64 -19.06
C LEU A 116 -12.39 -17.97 -19.79
N PHE A 117 -12.76 -19.00 -19.06
CA PHE A 117 -13.06 -20.31 -19.61
C PHE A 117 -14.40 -20.28 -20.36
N SER A 118 -14.60 -21.22 -21.30
CA SER A 118 -15.88 -21.38 -22.01
C SER A 118 -17.05 -21.71 -21.07
N SER A 119 -16.77 -22.30 -19.91
CA SER A 119 -17.71 -22.53 -18.82
C SER A 119 -18.12 -21.26 -18.06
N GLY A 120 -17.52 -20.11 -18.38
CA GLY A 120 -17.76 -18.82 -17.72
C GLY A 120 -16.98 -18.60 -16.42
N HIS A 121 -16.24 -19.62 -15.94
CA HIS A 121 -15.29 -19.41 -14.84
C HIS A 121 -14.18 -18.45 -15.27
N GLN A 122 -13.64 -17.72 -14.31
CA GLN A 122 -12.54 -16.79 -14.54
C GLN A 122 -11.40 -17.06 -13.56
N LEU A 123 -10.17 -17.10 -14.09
CA LEU A 123 -8.95 -17.13 -13.29
C LEU A 123 -8.14 -15.86 -13.55
N LYS A 124 -7.59 -15.27 -12.51
CA LYS A 124 -6.59 -14.21 -12.60
C LYS A 124 -5.34 -14.63 -11.86
N ALA A 125 -4.19 -14.31 -12.43
CA ALA A 125 -2.91 -14.33 -11.74
C ALA A 125 -2.28 -12.95 -11.86
N TYR A 126 -1.87 -12.38 -10.75
CA TYR A 126 -1.35 -11.02 -10.69
C TYR A 126 -0.12 -10.92 -9.79
N PHE A 127 0.69 -9.91 -10.07
CA PHE A 127 1.89 -9.58 -9.33
C PHE A 127 2.00 -8.06 -9.24
N GLN A 128 2.23 -7.55 -8.03
CA GLN A 128 2.57 -6.17 -7.77
C GLN A 128 3.98 -6.13 -7.21
N TRP A 129 4.84 -5.36 -7.86
CA TRP A 129 6.25 -5.28 -7.55
C TRP A 129 6.59 -3.88 -7.04
N LEU A 130 6.76 -3.78 -5.72
CA LEU A 130 7.02 -2.52 -5.04
C LEU A 130 8.44 -2.00 -5.33
N TRP A 131 8.59 -0.69 -5.40
CA TRP A 131 9.88 0.01 -5.49
C TRP A 131 9.81 1.36 -4.75
N GLU A 132 10.95 1.84 -4.25
CA GLU A 132 11.09 3.17 -3.63
C GLU A 132 11.94 4.09 -4.51
N ASP A 133 13.05 3.60 -5.08
CA ASP A 133 13.99 4.41 -5.86
C ASP A 133 14.31 3.79 -7.23
N GLY A 134 15.33 4.34 -7.90
CA GLY A 134 15.79 3.86 -9.19
C GLY A 134 16.23 2.40 -9.20
N SER A 135 16.84 1.91 -8.10
CA SER A 135 17.32 0.53 -7.96
C SER A 135 16.13 -0.44 -7.89
N GLY A 136 15.11 -0.05 -7.11
CA GLY A 136 13.85 -0.76 -6.97
C GLY A 136 13.05 -0.81 -8.27
N ILE A 137 13.06 0.23 -9.11
CA ILE A 137 12.40 0.20 -10.43
C ILE A 137 13.06 -0.83 -11.37
N GLY A 138 14.37 -1.06 -11.21
CA GLY A 138 15.22 -1.92 -12.04
C GLY A 138 15.27 -3.41 -11.65
N LYS A 139 14.56 -3.84 -10.60
CA LYS A 139 14.47 -5.25 -10.11
C LYS A 139 15.61 -5.76 -9.28
N LEU A 140 16.35 -4.88 -8.64
CA LEU A 140 17.42 -5.29 -7.73
C LEU A 140 16.87 -5.89 -6.42
N ASN A 141 15.64 -5.57 -6.04
CA ASN A 141 14.89 -6.23 -4.95
C ASN A 141 14.34 -7.63 -5.30
N GLY A 142 14.66 -8.19 -6.47
CA GLY A 142 14.32 -9.57 -6.83
C GLY A 142 12.81 -9.81 -6.99
N TRP A 143 12.25 -10.66 -6.14
CA TRP A 143 10.84 -11.08 -6.18
C TRP A 143 9.99 -10.50 -5.05
N ASP A 144 10.51 -9.48 -4.35
CA ASP A 144 9.71 -8.71 -3.43
C ASP A 144 8.47 -8.12 -4.13
N GLY A 145 7.35 -8.19 -3.43
CA GLY A 145 6.04 -7.85 -3.95
C GLY A 145 4.92 -8.75 -3.44
N LEU A 146 3.74 -8.54 -4.03
CA LEU A 146 2.53 -9.29 -3.78
C LEU A 146 2.19 -10.13 -5.00
N TRP A 147 1.99 -11.42 -4.79
CA TRP A 147 1.61 -12.40 -5.79
C TRP A 147 0.22 -12.92 -5.46
N GLY A 148 -0.69 -12.95 -6.44
CA GLY A 148 -2.06 -13.38 -6.19
C GLY A 148 -2.62 -14.29 -7.28
N LEU A 149 -3.47 -15.22 -6.85
CA LEU A 149 -4.27 -16.07 -7.70
C LEU A 149 -5.73 -15.96 -7.26
N GLU A 150 -6.61 -15.53 -8.16
CA GLU A 150 -8.03 -15.31 -7.89
C GLU A 150 -8.88 -16.12 -8.88
N TRP A 151 -9.84 -16.87 -8.35
CA TRP A 151 -10.85 -17.57 -9.13
C TRP A 151 -12.23 -16.96 -8.89
N ASN A 152 -13.05 -16.89 -9.94
CA ASN A 152 -14.45 -16.51 -9.84
C ASN A 152 -15.35 -17.49 -10.59
N ALA A 153 -16.48 -17.82 -9.98
CA ALA A 153 -17.56 -18.58 -10.59
C ALA A 153 -18.37 -17.71 -11.59
N PRO A 154 -19.00 -18.33 -12.60
CA PRO A 154 -19.87 -17.62 -13.53
C PRO A 154 -21.17 -17.10 -12.89
N GLN A 155 -21.62 -17.74 -11.80
CA GLN A 155 -22.85 -17.41 -11.08
C GLN A 155 -22.62 -17.49 -9.57
N PRO A 156 -23.33 -16.69 -8.76
CA PRO A 156 -23.26 -16.80 -7.31
C PRO A 156 -23.69 -18.18 -6.81
N GLY A 157 -22.94 -18.73 -5.86
CA GLY A 157 -23.24 -20.02 -5.23
C GLY A 157 -22.63 -20.11 -3.83
N PRO A 158 -22.57 -21.31 -3.22
CA PRO A 158 -21.96 -21.50 -1.91
C PRO A 158 -20.52 -20.98 -1.83
N VAL A 159 -19.77 -21.06 -2.94
CA VAL A 159 -18.49 -20.36 -3.14
C VAL A 159 -18.54 -19.69 -4.50
N SER A 160 -18.44 -18.37 -4.52
CA SER A 160 -18.52 -17.53 -5.71
C SER A 160 -17.16 -17.03 -6.17
N SER A 161 -16.24 -16.79 -5.23
CA SER A 161 -14.89 -16.34 -5.50
C SER A 161 -13.94 -16.85 -4.41
N ALA A 162 -12.69 -17.08 -4.79
CA ALA A 162 -11.61 -17.44 -3.88
C ALA A 162 -10.31 -16.80 -4.34
N VAL A 163 -9.49 -16.40 -3.39
CA VAL A 163 -8.18 -15.77 -3.63
C VAL A 163 -7.15 -16.30 -2.65
N VAL A 164 -5.92 -16.46 -3.13
CA VAL A 164 -4.73 -16.65 -2.30
C VAL A 164 -3.67 -15.65 -2.74
N GLU A 165 -3.04 -15.01 -1.78
CA GLU A 165 -1.97 -14.04 -1.99
C GLU A 165 -0.76 -14.39 -1.16
N VAL A 166 0.43 -14.30 -1.75
CA VAL A 166 1.72 -14.40 -1.06
C VAL A 166 2.40 -13.06 -1.18
N MET A 167 2.92 -12.57 -0.07
CA MET A 167 3.63 -11.30 0.01
C MET A 167 5.03 -11.53 0.58
N THR A 168 6.03 -10.96 -0.07
CA THR A 168 7.41 -10.98 0.39
C THR A 168 8.01 -9.60 0.21
N PHE A 169 8.57 -9.04 1.27
CA PHE A 169 9.23 -7.74 1.30
C PHE A 169 10.53 -7.88 2.11
N MET A 170 11.28 -8.95 1.83
CA MET A 170 12.42 -9.37 2.66
C MET A 170 13.76 -8.94 2.08
N ASN A 171 13.83 -8.80 0.75
CA ASN A 171 15.06 -8.59 0.01
C ASN A 171 15.46 -7.10 -0.02
N GLN A 172 14.56 -6.19 -0.40
CA GLN A 172 14.79 -4.73 -0.40
C GLN A 172 16.15 -4.34 -1.02
N SER A 173 16.44 -4.90 -2.19
CA SER A 173 17.70 -4.74 -2.97
C SER A 173 18.98 -5.17 -2.24
N GLY A 174 18.84 -6.02 -1.22
CA GLY A 174 19.93 -6.53 -0.40
C GLY A 174 20.03 -5.82 0.96
N PRO A 175 20.96 -6.22 1.83
CA PRO A 175 20.99 -5.71 3.21
C PRO A 175 21.87 -4.48 3.42
N LEU A 176 22.60 -4.03 2.39
CA LEU A 176 23.62 -2.99 2.51
C LEU A 176 23.35 -1.86 1.54
N HIS A 177 23.39 -0.63 2.06
CA HIS A 177 23.52 0.59 1.29
C HIS A 177 24.97 1.10 1.38
N TYR A 178 25.60 1.41 0.25
CA TYR A 178 26.94 1.98 0.17
C TYR A 178 27.05 2.90 -1.04
N ASP A 179 27.21 4.18 -0.78
CA ASP A 179 27.63 5.18 -1.77
C ASP A 179 28.93 5.85 -1.28
N PRO A 180 30.03 5.83 -2.07
CA PRO A 180 31.25 6.54 -1.70
C PRO A 180 31.06 8.06 -1.56
N GLU A 181 30.05 8.67 -2.20
CA GLU A 181 29.74 10.10 -2.05
C GLU A 181 29.22 10.45 -0.65
N ASP A 182 28.58 9.50 0.04
CA ASP A 182 28.06 9.67 1.40
C ASP A 182 29.15 9.60 2.49
N ILE A 183 30.35 9.13 2.15
CA ILE A 183 31.40 8.80 3.12
C ILE A 183 32.66 9.64 2.86
N SER A 184 32.90 10.62 3.75
CA SER A 184 34.13 11.41 3.70
C SER A 184 35.38 10.51 3.88
N GLY A 185 36.25 10.49 2.87
CA GLY A 185 37.47 9.68 2.88
C GLY A 185 37.24 8.22 2.48
N ALA A 186 36.17 7.91 1.75
CA ALA A 186 35.94 6.59 1.18
C ALA A 186 37.19 6.08 0.42
N THR A 187 37.53 4.80 0.66
CA THR A 187 38.66 4.13 0.02
C THR A 187 38.23 3.20 -1.10
N MET A 188 36.96 2.78 -1.11
CA MET A 188 36.34 2.01 -2.19
C MET A 188 35.50 2.94 -3.09
N ASN A 189 36.16 3.64 -4.01
CA ASN A 189 35.53 4.67 -4.84
C ASN A 189 34.83 4.12 -6.10
N ASN A 190 34.95 2.81 -6.36
CA ASN A 190 34.45 2.16 -7.58
C ASN A 190 33.34 1.14 -7.33
N GLY A 191 32.79 1.07 -6.11
CA GLY A 191 31.68 0.19 -5.77
C GLY A 191 30.50 1.02 -5.26
N ASN A 192 29.30 0.68 -5.68
CA ASN A 192 28.06 1.14 -5.07
C ASN A 192 27.24 -0.09 -4.66
N ALA A 193 26.47 0.04 -3.58
CA ALA A 193 25.44 -0.92 -3.20
C ALA A 193 24.16 -0.15 -2.91
N ASP A 194 23.16 -0.31 -3.77
CA ASP A 194 21.90 0.45 -3.67
C ASP A 194 20.83 -0.38 -2.94
N GLY A 195 21.24 -1.13 -1.90
CA GLY A 195 20.37 -2.00 -1.12
C GLY A 195 19.86 -1.34 0.17
N ALA A 196 19.29 -2.17 1.04
CA ALA A 196 18.64 -1.78 2.29
C ALA A 196 17.43 -0.86 2.09
N ASP A 197 16.70 -1.06 0.97
CA ASP A 197 15.52 -0.26 0.60
C ASP A 197 14.49 -0.27 1.73
N ASN A 198 14.37 0.82 2.47
CA ASN A 198 13.56 0.87 3.67
C ASN A 198 12.08 1.12 3.33
N TYR A 199 11.40 0.17 2.67
CA TYR A 199 10.06 0.36 2.09
C TYR A 199 9.11 1.23 2.92
N TYR A 200 8.52 2.21 2.24
CA TYR A 200 7.67 3.27 2.77
C TYR A 200 8.32 4.24 3.76
N ASN A 201 9.64 4.22 3.95
CA ASN A 201 10.36 5.20 4.75
C ASN A 201 11.29 6.05 3.88
N ASN A 202 11.55 7.26 4.32
CA ASN A 202 12.46 8.18 3.64
C ASN A 202 13.28 8.98 4.67
N THR A 203 14.41 9.54 4.25
CA THR A 203 15.32 10.32 5.10
C THR A 203 14.84 11.75 5.39
N TRP A 204 14.07 12.35 4.49
CA TRP A 204 13.55 13.73 4.59
C TRP A 204 12.05 13.82 4.80
N TYR A 205 11.30 12.83 4.33
CA TYR A 205 9.84 12.80 4.40
C TYR A 205 9.37 11.72 5.37
N ASN A 206 8.29 12.02 6.10
CA ASN A 206 7.61 11.01 6.91
C ASN A 206 7.27 9.81 6.02
N GLY A 207 7.23 8.62 6.62
CA GLY A 207 6.85 7.41 5.94
C GLY A 207 5.52 7.55 5.20
N TYR A 208 5.33 6.75 4.16
CA TYR A 208 4.23 6.83 3.20
C TYR A 208 2.85 6.56 3.83
N ALA A 209 2.40 7.51 4.65
CA ALA A 209 1.28 7.42 5.57
C ALA A 209 0.67 8.81 5.79
N ASN A 210 -0.60 8.86 6.20
CA ASN A 210 -1.35 10.08 6.50
C ASN A 210 -2.13 9.87 7.81
N TYR A 211 -1.96 10.76 8.80
CA TYR A 211 -2.45 10.53 10.18
C TYR A 211 -1.98 9.18 10.77
N GLY A 212 -0.75 8.76 10.44
CA GLY A 212 -0.17 7.48 10.85
C GLY A 212 -0.75 6.24 10.15
N MET A 213 -1.79 6.40 9.32
CA MET A 213 -2.38 5.32 8.53
C MET A 213 -1.65 5.18 7.20
N GLY A 214 -1.25 3.96 6.83
CA GLY A 214 -0.54 3.76 5.57
C GLY A 214 -1.37 4.11 4.34
N ILE A 215 -0.74 4.79 3.38
CA ILE A 215 -1.36 5.13 2.09
C ILE A 215 -1.26 3.95 1.12
N GLY A 216 -0.15 3.19 1.20
CA GLY A 216 0.13 2.05 0.36
C GLY A 216 -0.60 0.77 0.79
N SER A 217 0.09 -0.37 0.69
CA SER A 217 -0.50 -1.65 1.02
C SER A 217 -0.85 -1.74 2.52
N PRO A 218 -2.07 -2.20 2.89
CA PRO A 218 -2.46 -2.40 4.30
C PRO A 218 -1.73 -3.59 4.94
N MET A 219 -0.88 -4.30 4.19
CA MET A 219 -0.08 -5.41 4.72
C MET A 219 1.10 -4.92 5.57
N PHE A 220 1.57 -3.69 5.33
CA PHE A 220 2.61 -3.04 6.13
C PHE A 220 2.00 -2.51 7.44
N PRO A 221 2.59 -2.84 8.61
CA PRO A 221 2.19 -2.24 9.88
C PRO A 221 2.36 -0.73 9.82
N SER A 222 1.22 -0.02 9.81
CA SER A 222 1.21 1.43 9.68
C SER A 222 1.84 2.11 10.90
N PRO A 223 2.47 3.29 10.76
CA PRO A 223 3.13 3.99 11.87
C PRO A 223 2.23 4.28 13.08
N ILE A 224 0.91 4.33 12.91
CA ILE A 224 -0.05 4.48 14.02
C ILE A 224 0.06 3.38 15.09
N TYR A 225 0.61 2.21 14.74
CA TYR A 225 0.81 1.10 15.68
C TYR A 225 2.11 1.22 16.49
N ASN A 226 2.95 2.22 16.21
CA ASN A 226 4.20 2.43 16.93
C ASN A 226 3.92 3.05 18.31
N LEU A 227 4.14 2.27 19.36
CA LEU A 227 3.83 2.66 20.74
C LEU A 227 4.86 3.62 21.37
N ASP A 228 6.01 3.80 20.71
CA ASP A 228 7.12 4.67 21.15
C ASP A 228 6.99 6.10 20.61
N GLY A 229 5.89 6.42 19.92
CA GLY A 229 5.70 7.72 19.28
C GLY A 229 6.55 7.93 18.04
N TYR A 230 7.13 6.88 17.45
CA TYR A 230 7.81 6.97 16.15
C TYR A 230 6.81 7.00 14.98
N THR A 231 5.94 8.01 14.94
CA THR A 231 4.82 8.10 13.98
C THR A 231 5.23 8.40 12.54
N THR A 232 6.51 8.66 12.30
CA THR A 232 7.04 9.08 10.99
C THR A 232 7.71 7.94 10.22
N ALA A 233 7.68 6.70 10.72
CA ALA A 233 8.30 5.57 10.03
C ALA A 233 7.57 4.23 10.23
N TYR A 234 7.67 3.36 9.23
CA TYR A 234 7.33 1.94 9.28
C TYR A 234 8.50 1.18 9.91
N VAL A 235 8.31 0.64 11.11
CA VAL A 235 9.37 -0.06 11.85
C VAL A 235 9.43 -1.57 11.56
N ASP A 236 8.43 -2.09 10.86
CA ASP A 236 8.27 -3.51 10.49
C ASP A 236 7.91 -3.65 9.00
N ASN A 237 8.72 -3.06 8.13
CA ASN A 237 8.52 -3.13 6.67
C ASN A 237 9.21 -4.32 6.00
N ARG A 238 10.01 -5.11 6.75
CA ARG A 238 10.52 -6.41 6.30
C ARG A 238 9.65 -7.54 6.81
N PHE A 239 8.91 -8.16 5.91
CA PHE A 239 8.04 -9.26 6.26
C PHE A 239 7.77 -10.19 5.08
N TRP A 240 7.26 -11.36 5.39
CA TRP A 240 6.56 -12.21 4.44
C TRP A 240 5.24 -12.67 5.03
N GLY A 241 4.31 -13.08 4.17
CA GLY A 241 3.03 -13.57 4.60
C GLY A 241 2.25 -14.27 3.51
N VAL A 242 1.12 -14.85 3.93
CA VAL A 242 0.12 -15.42 3.06
C VAL A 242 -1.24 -14.93 3.51
N SER A 243 -2.10 -14.60 2.55
CA SER A 243 -3.50 -14.25 2.77
C SER A 243 -4.37 -15.13 1.91
N ALA A 244 -5.54 -15.49 2.41
CA ALA A 244 -6.55 -16.19 1.65
C ALA A 244 -7.92 -15.59 1.94
N GLY A 245 -8.79 -15.60 0.94
CA GLY A 245 -10.14 -15.10 1.06
C GLY A 245 -11.09 -15.88 0.19
N LEU A 246 -12.34 -15.98 0.62
CA LEU A 246 -13.41 -16.48 -0.23
C LEU A 246 -14.72 -15.79 0.12
N ASN A 247 -15.63 -15.79 -0.83
CA ASN A 247 -16.98 -15.31 -0.62
C ASN A 247 -17.99 -16.26 -1.29
N GLY A 248 -19.24 -16.09 -0.91
CA GLY A 248 -20.31 -16.89 -1.46
C GLY A 248 -21.68 -16.45 -0.97
N LEU A 249 -22.65 -17.28 -1.29
CA LEU A 249 -24.06 -17.09 -1.04
C LEU A 249 -24.58 -18.28 -0.23
N ILE A 250 -25.05 -18.03 0.98
CA ILE A 250 -25.69 -19.06 1.83
C ILE A 250 -27.14 -19.26 1.37
N THR A 251 -27.85 -18.16 1.11
CA THR A 251 -29.20 -18.14 0.54
C THR A 251 -29.32 -16.95 -0.41
N SER A 252 -30.37 -16.87 -1.25
CA SER A 252 -30.53 -15.73 -2.17
C SER A 252 -30.67 -14.34 -1.51
N GLY A 253 -30.74 -14.26 -0.18
CA GLY A 253 -30.67 -12.98 0.56
C GLY A 253 -29.44 -12.83 1.46
N LEU A 254 -28.58 -13.84 1.60
CA LEU A 254 -27.50 -13.87 2.58
C LEU A 254 -26.16 -14.19 1.91
N GLU A 255 -25.33 -13.16 1.78
CA GLU A 255 -23.96 -13.25 1.26
C GLU A 255 -22.97 -13.33 2.43
N TYR A 256 -21.83 -13.97 2.23
CA TYR A 256 -20.77 -14.04 3.22
C TYR A 256 -19.39 -13.87 2.60
N ARG A 257 -18.44 -13.44 3.42
CA ARG A 257 -17.02 -13.35 3.07
C ARG A 257 -16.16 -13.75 4.27
N VAL A 258 -15.15 -14.56 4.01
CA VAL A 258 -14.14 -14.98 4.99
C VAL A 258 -12.77 -14.55 4.48
N LEU A 259 -11.97 -13.94 5.34
CA LEU A 259 -10.59 -13.56 5.08
C LEU A 259 -9.71 -14.11 6.19
N GLY A 260 -8.49 -14.53 5.84
CA GLY A 260 -7.48 -14.95 6.80
C GLY A 260 -6.09 -14.62 6.28
N SER A 261 -5.18 -14.25 7.17
CA SER A 261 -3.80 -13.97 6.84
C SER A 261 -2.85 -14.39 7.95
N TYR A 262 -1.64 -14.75 7.55
CA TYR A 262 -0.50 -14.95 8.43
C TYR A 262 0.66 -14.11 7.91
N ARG A 263 1.31 -13.37 8.80
CA ARG A 263 2.48 -12.54 8.49
C ARG A 263 3.56 -12.74 9.54
N ARG A 264 4.82 -12.67 9.12
CA ARG A 264 5.99 -12.69 9.99
C ARG A 264 6.90 -11.49 9.69
N PHE A 265 7.17 -10.68 10.71
CA PHE A 265 7.89 -9.41 10.64
C PHE A 265 9.30 -9.53 11.22
N PHE A 266 10.25 -8.83 10.60
CA PHE A 266 11.68 -8.91 10.89
C PHE A 266 12.30 -7.53 11.20
N GLY A 267 11.50 -6.48 11.39
CA GLY A 267 11.97 -5.12 11.58
C GLY A 267 12.26 -4.42 10.25
N THR A 268 13.35 -3.66 10.21
CA THR A 268 13.90 -3.05 8.98
C THR A 268 15.32 -3.60 8.71
N HIS A 269 15.97 -3.18 7.62
CA HIS A 269 17.38 -3.52 7.41
C HIS A 269 18.31 -2.79 8.40
N PHE A 270 17.92 -1.58 8.81
CA PHE A 270 18.67 -0.74 9.75
C PHE A 270 18.48 -1.15 11.21
N VAL A 271 17.26 -1.57 11.56
CA VAL A 271 16.89 -2.01 12.90
C VAL A 271 16.20 -3.37 12.79
N PRO A 272 16.95 -4.45 12.55
CA PRO A 272 16.39 -5.78 12.47
C PRO A 272 15.90 -6.23 13.84
N ARG A 273 14.80 -6.98 13.87
CA ARG A 273 14.33 -7.61 15.10
C ARG A 273 15.30 -8.73 15.51
N SER A 274 15.69 -8.73 16.78
CA SER A 274 16.43 -9.85 17.37
C SER A 274 15.62 -11.15 17.34
N ASN A 275 14.31 -11.05 17.54
CA ASN A 275 13.36 -12.14 17.41
C ASN A 275 12.22 -11.74 16.47
N PRO A 276 12.05 -12.41 15.33
CA PRO A 276 10.94 -12.15 14.43
C PRO A 276 9.60 -12.36 15.14
N VAL A 277 8.65 -11.46 14.87
CA VAL A 277 7.29 -11.51 15.43
C VAL A 277 6.30 -11.92 14.35
N HIS A 278 5.11 -12.36 14.73
CA HIS A 278 4.09 -12.81 13.78
C HIS A 278 2.69 -12.32 14.16
N ASN A 279 1.80 -12.38 13.18
CA ASN A 279 0.40 -12.06 13.32
C ASN A 279 -0.44 -13.01 12.48
N VAL A 280 -1.54 -13.45 13.06
CA VAL A 280 -2.66 -14.09 12.39
C VAL A 280 -3.84 -13.13 12.47
N SER A 281 -4.37 -12.72 11.32
CA SER A 281 -5.61 -11.95 11.23
C SER A 281 -6.68 -12.81 10.59
N ALA A 282 -7.91 -12.79 11.09
CA ALA A 282 -9.04 -13.39 10.40
C ALA A 282 -10.30 -12.56 10.56
N MET A 283 -11.19 -12.67 9.57
CA MET A 283 -12.46 -11.95 9.54
C MET A 283 -13.53 -12.82 8.89
N ILE A 284 -14.72 -12.81 9.47
CA ILE A 284 -15.96 -13.27 8.83
C ILE A 284 -16.94 -12.11 8.76
N GLU A 285 -17.60 -11.98 7.62
CA GLU A 285 -18.63 -10.99 7.37
C GLU A 285 -19.83 -11.63 6.67
N ALA A 286 -21.04 -11.19 7.04
CA ALA A 286 -22.28 -11.54 6.37
C ALA A 286 -23.07 -10.28 6.03
N ASP A 287 -23.68 -10.25 4.84
CA ASP A 287 -24.61 -9.20 4.39
C ASP A 287 -25.97 -9.85 4.09
N TRP A 288 -26.99 -9.41 4.81
CA TRP A 288 -28.34 -9.93 4.75
C TRP A 288 -29.30 -8.89 4.17
N ARG A 289 -29.84 -9.18 2.99
CA ARG A 289 -30.90 -8.39 2.34
C ARG A 289 -32.25 -8.76 2.95
N ILE A 290 -32.90 -7.78 3.56
CA ILE A 290 -34.19 -7.97 4.22
C ILE A 290 -35.29 -7.97 3.17
N ARG A 291 -35.80 -9.16 2.82
CA ARG A 291 -36.79 -9.32 1.74
C ARG A 291 -38.09 -8.57 2.01
N GLN A 292 -38.46 -8.45 3.28
CA GLN A 292 -39.67 -7.75 3.73
C GLN A 292 -39.58 -6.23 3.53
N VAL A 293 -38.36 -5.68 3.45
CA VAL A 293 -38.13 -4.23 3.28
C VAL A 293 -37.19 -4.02 2.10
N PRO A 294 -37.73 -3.88 0.87
CA PRO A 294 -36.92 -3.68 -0.32
C PRO A 294 -35.93 -2.52 -0.15
N GLY A 295 -34.66 -2.78 -0.47
CA GLY A 295 -33.58 -1.81 -0.35
C GLY A 295 -32.86 -1.80 1.00
N LEU A 296 -33.37 -2.50 2.02
CA LEU A 296 -32.70 -2.65 3.32
C LEU A 296 -31.74 -3.85 3.34
N SER A 297 -30.52 -3.63 3.82
CA SER A 297 -29.60 -4.71 4.19
C SER A 297 -28.95 -4.48 5.55
N LEU A 298 -28.65 -5.59 6.22
CA LEU A 298 -27.93 -5.64 7.49
C LEU A 298 -26.58 -6.31 7.26
N LYS A 299 -25.52 -5.73 7.80
CA LYS A 299 -24.18 -6.29 7.79
C LYS A 299 -23.77 -6.65 9.22
N ALA A 300 -23.17 -7.82 9.38
CA ALA A 300 -22.48 -8.21 10.60
C ALA A 300 -21.06 -8.68 10.24
N GLN A 301 -20.07 -8.23 10.99
CA GLN A 301 -18.68 -8.59 10.81
C GLN A 301 -18.04 -8.85 12.18
N VAL A 302 -17.20 -9.87 12.25
CA VAL A 302 -16.32 -10.14 13.39
C VAL A 302 -14.92 -10.40 12.85
N ALA A 303 -13.92 -9.79 13.48
CA ALA A 303 -12.52 -9.95 13.15
C ALA A 303 -11.69 -10.13 14.40
N PHE A 304 -10.57 -10.84 14.27
CA PHE A 304 -9.57 -10.91 15.32
C PHE A 304 -8.15 -10.84 14.75
N ASP A 305 -7.25 -10.39 15.60
CA ASP A 305 -5.81 -10.43 15.44
C ASP A 305 -5.21 -11.21 16.60
N SER A 306 -4.23 -12.06 16.32
CA SER A 306 -3.50 -12.83 17.33
C SER A 306 -2.03 -12.93 16.99
N GLY A 307 -1.17 -12.91 18.01
CA GLY A 307 0.27 -13.06 17.85
C GLY A 307 1.05 -12.09 18.74
N ASN A 308 2.33 -11.90 18.42
CA ASN A 308 3.25 -11.04 19.17
C ASN A 308 3.75 -9.85 18.33
N SER A 309 3.06 -9.50 17.25
CA SER A 309 3.33 -8.29 16.45
C SER A 309 2.78 -7.02 17.14
N PRO A 310 3.11 -5.82 16.62
CA PRO A 310 2.57 -4.56 17.14
C PRO A 310 1.04 -4.45 17.13
N TYR A 311 0.33 -5.26 16.34
CA TYR A 311 -1.15 -5.29 16.35
C TYR A 311 -1.70 -5.86 17.68
N GLY A 312 -0.92 -6.72 18.35
CA GLY A 312 -1.34 -7.41 19.56
C GLY A 312 -2.49 -8.40 19.34
N ASN A 313 -3.14 -8.78 20.44
CA ASN A 313 -4.34 -9.62 20.42
C ASN A 313 -5.57 -8.72 20.46
N GLN A 314 -6.33 -8.66 19.37
CA GLN A 314 -7.48 -7.78 19.24
C GLN A 314 -8.70 -8.57 18.75
N THR A 315 -9.89 -8.13 19.12
CA THR A 315 -11.14 -8.64 18.58
C THR A 315 -12.09 -7.49 18.37
N GLY A 316 -12.67 -7.39 17.18
CA GLY A 316 -13.60 -6.34 16.79
C GLY A 316 -14.87 -6.93 16.21
N ALA A 317 -15.98 -6.20 16.39
CA ALA A 317 -17.24 -6.51 15.76
C ALA A 317 -17.85 -5.24 15.16
N LEU A 318 -18.53 -5.38 14.04
CA LEU A 318 -19.23 -4.28 13.36
C LEU A 318 -20.62 -4.74 12.96
N VAL A 319 -21.61 -3.90 13.22
CA VAL A 319 -22.97 -4.02 12.69
C VAL A 319 -23.27 -2.80 11.84
N GLY A 320 -23.73 -3.03 10.61
CA GLY A 320 -24.07 -1.98 9.66
C GLY A 320 -25.51 -2.12 9.18
N ILE A 321 -26.16 -0.98 8.95
CA ILE A 321 -27.48 -0.91 8.32
C ILE A 321 -27.33 -0.08 7.05
N ARG A 322 -27.81 -0.60 5.93
CA ARG A 322 -27.84 0.11 4.65
C ARG A 322 -29.25 0.14 4.11
N TYR A 323 -29.71 1.31 3.70
CA TYR A 323 -30.95 1.46 2.95
C TYR A 323 -30.67 2.13 1.60
N SER A 324 -31.16 1.52 0.51
CA SER A 324 -31.03 2.04 -0.86
C SER A 324 -32.42 2.12 -1.48
N GLY A 325 -32.97 3.33 -1.64
CA GLY A 325 -34.32 3.50 -2.21
C GLY A 325 -34.91 4.91 -2.21
N ILE A 326 -34.30 5.89 -1.52
CA ILE A 326 -34.87 7.24 -1.38
C ILE A 326 -34.64 8.12 -2.63
N PHE A 327 -33.48 8.02 -3.27
CA PHE A 327 -33.14 8.82 -4.45
C PHE A 327 -32.84 7.92 -5.65
N ASN A 328 -33.88 7.58 -6.42
CA ASN A 328 -33.71 6.99 -7.75
C ASN A 328 -33.49 8.13 -8.76
N CYS A 329 -32.29 8.72 -8.78
CA CYS A 329 -31.91 9.56 -9.90
C CYS A 329 -31.88 8.66 -11.15
N LYS A 330 -32.86 8.83 -12.04
CA LYS A 330 -32.87 8.16 -13.34
C LYS A 330 -31.58 8.54 -14.06
N SER A 331 -30.64 7.60 -14.14
CA SER A 331 -29.50 7.71 -15.04
C SER A 331 -30.06 7.91 -16.45
N ARG A 332 -29.89 9.10 -17.02
CA ARG A 332 -30.03 9.28 -18.47
C ARG A 332 -28.97 8.38 -19.09
N THR A 333 -29.42 7.38 -19.83
CA THR A 333 -28.58 6.57 -20.72
C THR A 333 -27.82 7.52 -21.64
N TYR A 334 -26.54 7.75 -21.34
CA TYR A 334 -25.63 8.35 -22.30
C TYR A 334 -25.28 7.25 -23.30
N THR A 335 -25.87 7.33 -24.48
CA THR A 335 -25.37 6.61 -25.66
C THR A 335 -23.95 7.13 -25.92
N PRO A 336 -22.90 6.30 -25.83
CA PRO A 336 -21.57 6.77 -26.18
C PRO A 336 -21.55 7.05 -27.68
N CYS A 337 -21.33 8.31 -28.06
CA CYS A 337 -20.91 8.64 -29.42
C CYS A 337 -19.57 7.94 -29.65
N VAL A 338 -19.58 6.98 -30.57
CA VAL A 338 -18.38 6.44 -31.19
C VAL A 338 -17.83 7.55 -32.09
N LEU A 339 -16.62 8.02 -31.77
CA LEU A 339 -15.73 8.69 -32.72
C LEU A 339 -14.43 7.89 -32.79
#